data_AF-A0A2V7VHX5-F1
#
_entry.id   AF-A0A2V7VHX5-F1
#
_cell.length_a   1.000
_cell.length_b   1.000
_cell.length_c   1.000
_cell.angle_alpha   90.00
_cell.angle_beta   90.00
_cell.angle_gamma   90.00
#
_symmetry.space_group_name_H-M   'P 1'
#
loop_
_entity.id
_entity.type
_entity.pdbx_description
1 polymer ?
#
loop_
_entity_poly.entity_id
_entity_poly.type
_entity_poly.pdbx_seq_one_letter_code
_entity_poly.pdbx_strand_id
1 'polypeptide(L)'
;MSRTRRAAAFVLAAGLGLLAAGCAHTTVNKLMAQPSRYYHREVALTGDVVKSLGVLGHGIYQLDDGTGTIWVYSTRGMPRQGARVKVWGTIRDVVDLGTIVPLPREVGSGLVMQQTKLHAKY
;
A
#
# COMPACT_ATOMS: atom_id res chain seq x y z
N MET A 1 34.56 -12.81 -35.55
CA MET A 1 33.35 -11.99 -35.31
C MET A 1 32.30 -12.70 -34.42
N SER A 2 32.67 -13.43 -33.36
CA SER A 2 31.73 -14.27 -32.57
C SER A 2 31.65 -13.97 -31.07
N ARG A 3 32.60 -13.22 -30.48
CA ARG A 3 32.61 -12.89 -29.03
C ARG A 3 31.71 -11.70 -28.67
N THR A 4 31.62 -10.70 -29.54
CA THR A 4 30.81 -9.48 -29.34
C THR A 4 29.30 -9.75 -29.35
N ARG A 5 28.83 -10.70 -30.17
CA ARG A 5 27.41 -11.12 -30.19
C ARG A 5 26.98 -11.84 -28.90
N ARG A 6 27.89 -12.61 -28.27
CA ARG A 6 27.62 -13.31 -27.01
C ARG A 6 27.57 -12.35 -25.82
N ALA A 7 28.44 -11.34 -25.80
CA ALA A 7 28.42 -10.30 -24.77
C ALA A 7 27.13 -9.45 -24.85
N ALA A 8 26.69 -9.08 -26.05
CA ALA A 8 25.43 -8.34 -26.24
C ALA A 8 24.20 -9.14 -25.77
N ALA A 9 24.16 -10.45 -26.03
CA ALA A 9 23.08 -11.32 -25.58
C ALA A 9 23.00 -11.44 -24.04
N PHE A 10 24.15 -11.48 -23.36
CA PHE A 10 24.20 -11.51 -21.89
C PHE A 10 23.74 -10.19 -21.23
N VAL A 11 24.08 -9.04 -21.83
CA VAL A 11 23.63 -7.72 -21.34
C VAL A 11 22.12 -7.54 -21.55
N LEU A 12 21.57 -8.02 -22.68
CA LEU A 12 20.13 -8.02 -22.93
C LEU A 12 19.36 -8.97 -21.99
N ALA A 13 19.91 -10.12 -21.65
CA ALA A 13 19.30 -11.05 -20.69
C ALA A 13 19.34 -10.54 -19.24
N ALA A 14 20.41 -9.83 -18.85
CA ALA A 14 20.54 -9.23 -17.51
C ALA A 14 19.62 -7.99 -17.32
N GLY A 15 19.33 -7.25 -18.38
CA GLY A 15 18.43 -6.08 -18.33
C GLY A 15 16.96 -6.45 -18.11
N LEU A 16 16.54 -7.66 -18.49
CA LEU A 16 15.13 -8.10 -18.39
C LEU A 16 14.74 -8.61 -16.99
N GLY A 17 15.71 -8.85 -16.10
CA GLY A 17 15.46 -9.39 -14.74
C GLY A 17 14.98 -8.36 -13.70
N LEU A 18 15.11 -7.06 -13.98
CA LEU A 18 14.89 -5.99 -12.97
C LEU A 18 13.48 -5.37 -12.97
N LEU A 19 12.56 -5.84 -13.81
CA LEU A 19 11.25 -5.18 -13.98
C LEU A 19 10.09 -5.84 -13.21
N ALA A 20 10.34 -6.87 -12.40
CA ALA A 20 9.30 -7.59 -11.67
C ALA A 20 9.06 -7.08 -10.23
N ALA A 21 9.27 -5.79 -9.94
CA ALA A 21 8.73 -5.15 -8.74
C ALA A 21 7.22 -4.93 -8.92
N GLY A 22 6.48 -6.04 -9.04
CA GLY A 22 5.04 -6.01 -9.24
C GLY A 22 4.37 -5.39 -8.01
N CYS A 23 3.59 -4.35 -8.24
CA CYS A 23 2.55 -3.87 -7.32
C CYS A 23 1.62 -5.06 -7.00
N ALA A 24 2.00 -5.88 -6.02
CA ALA A 24 1.28 -7.08 -5.69
C ALA A 24 -0.02 -6.68 -4.99
N HIS A 25 -1.14 -7.00 -5.63
CA HIS A 25 -2.43 -6.99 -4.97
C HIS A 25 -2.44 -8.07 -3.90
N THR A 26 -2.76 -7.72 -2.66
CA THR A 26 -2.79 -8.64 -1.52
C THR A 26 -4.07 -8.42 -0.71
N THR A 27 -4.25 -9.20 0.34
CA THR A 27 -5.31 -9.01 1.33
C THR A 27 -4.73 -8.58 2.68
N VAL A 28 -5.54 -7.94 3.50
CA VAL A 28 -5.20 -7.51 4.86
C VAL A 28 -4.80 -8.73 5.69
N ASN A 29 -5.53 -9.83 5.63
CA ASN A 29 -5.17 -11.04 6.38
C ASN A 29 -3.77 -11.58 5.98
N LYS A 30 -3.47 -11.67 4.68
CA LYS A 30 -2.15 -12.11 4.21
C LYS A 30 -1.03 -11.18 4.67
N LEU A 31 -1.30 -9.88 4.64
CA LEU A 31 -0.37 -8.87 5.12
C LEU A 31 -0.09 -9.05 6.61
N MET A 32 -1.13 -9.18 7.43
CA MET A 32 -1.02 -9.35 8.89
C MET A 32 -0.42 -10.70 9.30
N ALA A 33 -0.59 -11.74 8.48
CA ALA A 33 0.03 -13.04 8.71
C ALA A 33 1.54 -13.05 8.42
N GLN A 34 2.03 -12.15 7.55
CA GLN A 34 3.46 -12.07 7.16
C GLN A 34 3.96 -10.62 7.12
N PRO A 35 3.87 -9.86 8.22
CA PRO A 35 4.06 -8.41 8.23
C PRO A 35 5.46 -7.99 7.76
N SER A 36 6.49 -8.74 8.14
CA SER A 36 7.90 -8.51 7.76
C SER A 36 8.13 -8.50 6.25
N ARG A 37 7.27 -9.19 5.48
CA ARG A 37 7.36 -9.24 4.01
C ARG A 37 6.85 -7.97 3.34
N TYR A 38 5.91 -7.28 3.99
CA TYR A 38 5.21 -6.13 3.42
C TYR A 38 5.69 -4.80 4.00
N TYR A 39 6.37 -4.83 5.15
CA TYR A 39 6.97 -3.65 5.75
C TYR A 39 7.85 -2.87 4.76
N HIS A 40 7.60 -1.56 4.65
CA HIS A 40 8.23 -0.65 3.68
C HIS A 40 8.06 -1.03 2.20
N ARG A 41 7.11 -1.91 1.88
CA ARG A 41 6.75 -2.25 0.50
C ARG A 41 5.46 -1.56 0.08
N GLU A 42 5.42 -1.19 -1.18
CA GLU A 42 4.19 -0.72 -1.81
C GLU A 42 3.32 -1.92 -2.20
N VAL A 43 2.06 -1.89 -1.78
CA VAL A 43 1.06 -2.93 -2.06
C VAL A 43 -0.21 -2.29 -2.58
N ALA A 44 -1.07 -3.11 -3.20
CA ALA A 44 -2.43 -2.72 -3.53
C ALA A 44 -3.44 -3.51 -2.70
N LEU A 45 -4.41 -2.82 -2.10
CA LEU A 45 -5.55 -3.41 -1.39
C LEU A 45 -6.85 -2.93 -2.03
N THR A 46 -7.87 -3.78 -2.04
CA THR A 46 -9.22 -3.42 -2.52
C THR A 46 -10.22 -3.74 -1.42
N GLY A 47 -11.09 -2.79 -1.08
CA GLY A 47 -12.02 -2.97 0.03
C GLY A 47 -13.06 -1.87 0.12
N ASP A 48 -13.92 -1.99 1.12
CA ASP A 48 -14.95 -1.01 1.46
C ASP A 48 -14.42 -0.08 2.57
N VAL A 49 -14.72 1.21 2.45
CA VAL A 49 -14.33 2.21 3.44
C VAL A 49 -15.36 2.21 4.56
N VAL A 50 -15.02 1.61 5.70
CA VAL A 50 -15.96 1.42 6.82
C VAL A 50 -15.95 2.59 7.80
N LYS A 51 -14.87 3.38 7.81
CA LYS A 51 -14.74 4.57 8.65
C LYS A 51 -13.83 5.59 7.97
N SER A 52 -14.12 6.88 8.10
CA SER A 52 -13.29 7.96 7.55
C SER A 52 -13.25 9.13 8.51
N LEU A 53 -12.05 9.61 8.83
CA LEU A 53 -11.79 10.69 9.79
C LEU A 53 -10.76 11.66 9.20
N GLY A 54 -11.18 12.90 8.95
CA GLY A 54 -10.27 13.92 8.45
C GLY A 54 -10.91 15.26 8.21
N VAL A 55 -10.04 16.23 7.95
CA VAL A 55 -10.38 17.63 7.69
C VAL A 55 -9.58 18.08 6.47
N LEU A 56 -10.24 18.78 5.53
CA LEU A 56 -9.60 19.39 4.35
C LEU A 56 -8.79 18.42 3.46
N GLY A 57 -9.23 17.17 3.29
CA GLY A 57 -8.60 16.20 2.37
C GLY A 57 -7.38 15.45 2.93
N HIS A 58 -7.04 15.67 4.20
CA HIS A 58 -5.97 14.97 4.94
C HIS A 58 -6.53 14.20 6.13
N GLY A 59 -5.90 13.06 6.46
CA GLY A 59 -6.22 12.23 7.62
C GLY A 59 -6.33 10.74 7.27
N ILE A 60 -7.22 10.00 7.93
CA ILE A 60 -7.23 8.53 7.88
C ILE A 60 -8.60 7.94 7.55
N TYR A 61 -8.59 6.76 6.94
CA TYR A 61 -9.78 5.94 6.77
C TYR A 61 -9.47 4.47 7.02
N GLN A 62 -10.48 3.70 7.44
CA GLN A 62 -10.36 2.26 7.65
C GLN A 62 -10.92 1.55 6.43
N LEU A 63 -10.09 0.68 5.85
CA LEU A 63 -10.44 -0.17 4.72
C LEU A 63 -10.70 -1.58 5.22
N ASP A 64 -11.84 -2.16 4.85
CA ASP A 64 -12.18 -3.58 5.05
C ASP A 64 -12.16 -4.30 3.71
N ASP A 65 -11.31 -5.30 3.54
CA ASP A 65 -11.23 -6.10 2.31
C ASP A 65 -12.02 -7.42 2.36
N GLY A 66 -12.80 -7.63 3.43
CA GLY A 66 -13.54 -8.86 3.72
C GLY A 66 -12.69 -9.94 4.42
N THR A 67 -11.38 -9.75 4.52
CA THR A 67 -10.47 -10.65 5.26
C THR A 67 -9.92 -10.02 6.53
N GLY A 68 -10.05 -8.69 6.65
CA GLY A 68 -9.66 -7.91 7.81
C GLY A 68 -9.67 -6.43 7.49
N THR A 69 -9.38 -5.62 8.51
CA THR A 69 -9.34 -4.16 8.36
C THR A 69 -7.95 -3.59 8.50
N ILE A 70 -7.64 -2.54 7.75
CA ILE A 70 -6.40 -1.76 7.90
C ILE A 70 -6.69 -0.27 7.89
N TRP A 71 -5.95 0.48 8.70
CA TRP A 71 -5.97 1.93 8.66
C TRP A 71 -5.10 2.44 7.50
N VAL A 72 -5.63 3.42 6.78
CA VAL A 72 -4.96 4.06 5.66
C VAL A 72 -4.84 5.54 5.94
N TYR A 73 -3.61 6.06 5.95
CA TYR A 73 -3.33 7.48 6.00
C TYR A 73 -3.26 8.07 4.59
N SER A 74 -4.01 9.15 4.36
CA SER A 74 -4.09 9.84 3.07
C SER A 74 -3.89 11.34 3.22
N THR A 75 -3.11 11.90 2.29
CA THR A 75 -2.93 13.34 2.08
C THR A 75 -3.48 13.83 0.75
N ARG A 76 -4.15 12.96 -0.01
CA ARG A 76 -4.59 13.22 -1.40
C ARG A 76 -6.10 13.11 -1.55
N GLY A 77 -6.84 13.41 -0.48
CA GLY A 77 -8.29 13.21 -0.41
C GLY A 77 -8.66 11.87 0.22
N MET A 78 -9.85 11.83 0.81
CA MET A 78 -10.41 10.63 1.44
C MET A 78 -11.68 10.19 0.75
N PRO A 79 -11.84 8.87 0.51
CA PRO A 79 -13.11 8.32 0.10
C PRO A 79 -14.19 8.59 1.17
N ARG A 80 -15.45 8.64 0.73
CA ARG A 80 -16.58 8.63 1.65
C ARG A 80 -16.73 7.24 2.27
N GLN A 81 -17.24 7.19 3.51
CA GLN A 81 -17.67 5.94 4.12
C GLN A 81 -18.72 5.25 3.24
N GLY A 82 -18.61 3.93 3.09
CA GLY A 82 -19.40 3.11 2.18
C GLY A 82 -18.85 2.98 0.76
N ALA A 83 -17.84 3.77 0.38
CA ALA A 83 -17.23 3.65 -0.95
C ALA A 83 -16.36 2.40 -1.05
N ARG A 84 -16.44 1.70 -2.19
CA ARG A 84 -15.48 0.65 -2.55
C ARG A 84 -14.31 1.22 -3.32
N VAL A 85 -13.10 0.98 -2.83
CA VAL A 85 -11.88 1.56 -3.38
C VAL A 85 -10.79 0.53 -3.58
N LYS A 86 -9.90 0.82 -4.54
CA LYS A 86 -8.59 0.19 -4.65
C LYS A 86 -7.52 1.23 -4.31
N VAL A 87 -6.72 0.94 -3.29
CA VAL A 87 -5.67 1.82 -2.80
C VAL A 87 -4.31 1.18 -2.96
N TRP A 88 -3.35 1.97 -3.41
CA TRP A 88 -1.92 1.65 -3.40
C TRP A 88 -1.23 2.50 -2.35
N GLY A 89 -0.26 1.90 -1.68
CA GLY A 89 0.38 2.54 -0.54
C GLY A 89 1.45 1.68 0.08
N THR A 90 2.30 2.34 0.85
CA THR A 90 3.43 1.71 1.55
C THR A 90 3.01 1.31 2.95
N ILE A 91 3.29 0.07 3.32
CA ILE A 91 3.03 -0.42 4.68
C ILE A 91 4.11 0.09 5.64
N ARG A 92 3.67 0.66 6.75
CA ARG A 92 4.49 1.32 7.77
C ARG A 92 4.04 0.84 9.15
N ASP A 93 4.92 0.98 10.14
CA ASP A 93 4.50 0.87 11.54
C ASP A 93 3.72 2.15 11.93
N VAL A 94 2.70 1.99 12.76
CA VAL A 94 1.99 3.08 13.42
C VAL A 94 2.96 3.99 14.17
N VAL A 95 4.01 3.44 14.79
CA VAL A 95 5.01 4.24 15.52
C VAL A 95 5.78 5.16 14.57
N ASP A 96 6.21 4.66 13.42
CA ASP A 96 6.89 5.47 12.40
C ASP A 96 6.00 6.64 11.94
N LEU A 97 4.72 6.36 11.68
CA LEU A 97 3.76 7.37 11.23
C LEU A 97 3.38 8.36 12.33
N GLY A 98 3.21 7.89 13.57
CA GLY A 98 2.82 8.69 14.73
C GLY A 98 3.83 9.76 15.12
N THR A 99 5.11 9.55 14.80
CA THR A 99 6.16 10.57 14.97
C THR A 99 6.06 11.71 13.94
N ILE A 100 5.43 11.44 12.79
CA ILE A 100 5.33 12.38 11.65
C ILE A 100 3.95 13.04 11.61
N VAL A 101 2.89 12.33 12.04
CA VAL A 101 1.49 12.74 11.93
C VAL A 101 0.71 12.30 13.17
N PRO A 102 -0.10 13.16 13.79
CA PRO A 102 -0.97 12.76 14.89
C PRO A 102 -2.02 11.75 14.40
N LEU A 103 -1.93 10.51 14.90
CA LEU A 103 -2.90 9.47 14.63
C LEU A 103 -4.04 9.52 15.66
N PRO A 104 -5.30 9.33 15.24
CA PRO A 104 -6.42 9.13 16.15
C PRO A 104 -6.17 7.97 17.11
N ARG A 105 -6.64 8.10 18.35
CA ARG A 105 -6.45 7.09 19.42
C ARG A 105 -7.05 5.72 19.08
N GLU A 106 -7.96 5.69 18.10
CA GLU A 106 -8.58 4.46 17.60
C GLU A 106 -7.65 3.65 16.70
N VAL A 107 -6.58 4.27 16.20
CA VAL A 107 -5.47 3.56 15.57
C VAL A 107 -4.63 2.98 16.70
N GLY A 108 -4.92 1.72 17.05
CA GLY A 108 -4.08 0.96 17.97
C GLY A 108 -2.66 0.75 17.43
N SER A 109 -1.80 0.11 18.23
CA SER A 109 -0.48 -0.32 17.76
C SER A 109 -0.62 -1.34 16.62
N GLY A 110 0.25 -1.26 15.60
CA GLY A 110 0.21 -2.17 14.46
C GLY A 110 0.70 -1.56 13.16
N LEU A 111 0.28 -2.13 12.03
CA LEU A 111 0.63 -1.65 10.70
C LEU A 111 -0.43 -0.70 10.14
N VAL A 112 0.04 0.36 9.46
CA VAL A 112 -0.78 1.33 8.71
C VAL A 112 -0.30 1.39 7.27
N MET A 113 -1.23 1.67 6.37
CA MET A 113 -0.92 1.94 4.97
C MET A 113 -0.82 3.45 4.72
N GLN A 114 0.32 3.93 4.22
CA GLN A 114 0.45 5.29 3.72
C GLN A 114 0.06 5.31 2.24
N GLN A 115 -1.02 6.00 1.91
CA GLN A 115 -1.56 6.05 0.54
C GLN A 115 -0.59 6.73 -0.43
N THR A 116 -0.29 6.04 -1.53
CA THR A 116 0.37 6.59 -2.73
C THR A 116 -0.65 6.97 -3.79
N LYS A 117 -1.61 6.07 -4.08
CA LYS A 117 -2.60 6.23 -5.15
C LYS A 117 -3.94 5.63 -4.74
N LEU A 118 -5.04 6.24 -5.16
CA LEU A 118 -6.39 5.80 -4.87
C LEU A 118 -7.21 5.73 -6.16
N HIS A 119 -8.02 4.69 -6.30
CA HIS A 119 -9.05 4.57 -7.32
C HIS A 119 -10.37 4.18 -6.64
N ALA A 120 -11.34 5.11 -6.63
CA ALA A 120 -12.67 4.89 -6.06
C ALA A 120 -13.68 4.62 -7.17
N LYS A 121 -14.59 3.67 -6.93
CA LYS A 121 -15.82 3.52 -7.73
C LYS A 121 -16.98 4.04 -6.88
N TYR A 122 -17.71 5.00 -7.42
CA TYR A 122 -18.88 5.62 -6.78
C TYR A 122 -20.15 5.02 -7.35
#